data_AF-A0A939XLA0-F1
#
_entry.id   AF-A0A939XLA0-F1
#
_cell.length_a   1.000
_cell.length_b   1.000
_cell.length_c   1.000
_cell.angle_alpha   90.00
_cell.angle_beta   90.00
_cell.angle_gamma   90.00
#
_symmetry.space_group_name_H-M   'P 1'
#
loop_
_entity.id
_entity.type
_entity.pdbx_description
1 polymer ?
#
loop_
_entity_poly.entity_id
_entity_poly.type
_entity_poly.pdbx_seq_one_letter_code
_entity_poly.pdbx_strand_id
1 'polypeptide(L)'
;MKNIFTLAMMMTIAISANAMSYSEAKIEALFLSDKMAYELNLTNDQYDAVYEINLDYLMSVNGRNDLYGTWWDRRNTDLQFVLTVYQYNKYLG
;
A
#
# COMPACT_ATOMS: atom_id res chain seq x y z
N MET A 1 16.67 -4.09 -3.09
CA MET A 1 16.78 -2.66 -3.45
C MET A 1 15.58 -1.97 -2.82
N LYS A 2 15.81 -0.97 -1.95
CA LYS A 2 14.81 -0.38 -1.06
C LYS A 2 14.50 1.01 -1.61
N ASN A 3 13.35 1.16 -2.26
CA ASN A 3 13.06 2.29 -3.13
C ASN A 3 12.11 3.31 -2.46
N ILE A 4 12.17 4.56 -2.91
CA ILE A 4 11.58 5.75 -2.27
C ILE A 4 10.05 5.65 -2.07
N PHE A 5 9.34 4.88 -2.93
CA PHE A 5 7.90 4.60 -2.76
C PHE A 5 7.61 3.73 -1.54
N THR A 6 8.33 2.62 -1.36
CA THR A 6 8.21 1.76 -0.19
C THR A 6 8.52 2.53 1.10
N LEU A 7 9.56 3.39 1.09
CA LEU A 7 9.98 4.15 2.28
C LEU A 7 8.97 5.21 2.72
N ALA A 8 8.32 5.92 1.79
CA ALA A 8 7.24 6.84 2.12
C ALA A 8 5.98 6.10 2.61
N MET A 9 5.66 4.94 2.03
CA MET A 9 4.57 4.05 2.45
C MET A 9 4.74 3.51 3.89
N MET A 10 5.97 3.35 4.34
CA MET A 10 6.29 2.75 5.64
C MET A 10 6.44 3.78 6.76
N MET A 11 6.63 5.07 6.44
CA MET A 11 6.76 6.11 7.47
C MET A 11 5.44 6.43 8.18
N THR A 12 4.28 6.23 7.55
CA THR A 12 2.99 6.44 8.23
C THR A 12 2.57 5.26 9.12
N ILE A 13 2.94 4.04 8.75
CA ILE A 13 2.59 2.80 9.49
C ILE A 13 3.48 2.58 10.73
N ALA A 14 4.68 3.18 10.76
CA ALA A 14 5.75 2.79 11.69
C ALA A 14 5.57 3.21 13.18
N ILE A 15 4.46 3.83 13.59
CA ILE A 15 4.36 4.45 14.93
C ILE A 15 3.56 3.61 15.96
N SER A 16 2.79 2.59 15.59
CA SER A 16 2.10 1.76 16.60
C SER A 16 2.85 0.44 16.87
N ALA A 17 3.15 0.17 18.15
CA ALA A 17 3.53 -1.16 18.63
C ALA A 17 2.35 -2.17 18.59
N ASN A 18 1.19 -1.76 18.06
CA ASN A 18 -0.09 -2.46 18.06
C ASN A 18 -0.76 -2.39 16.68
N ALA A 19 -1.74 -3.27 16.45
CA ALA A 19 -2.62 -3.25 15.27
C ALA A 19 -3.34 -1.90 15.10
N MET A 20 -3.48 -1.46 13.85
CA MET A 20 -4.14 -0.22 13.48
C MET A 20 -5.67 -0.36 13.58
N SER A 21 -6.39 0.67 14.03
CA SER A 21 -7.85 0.66 13.99
C SER A 21 -8.37 0.81 12.55
N TYR A 22 -9.60 0.37 12.28
CA TYR A 22 -10.22 0.53 10.95
C TYR A 22 -10.22 1.99 10.46
N SER A 23 -10.49 2.95 11.34
CA SER A 23 -10.51 4.37 10.97
C SER A 23 -9.13 4.89 10.57
N GLU A 24 -8.09 4.48 11.30
CA GLU A 24 -6.70 4.83 10.97
C GLU A 24 -6.30 4.16 9.65
N ALA A 25 -6.62 2.87 9.49
CA ALA A 25 -6.32 2.11 8.28
C ALA A 25 -6.97 2.73 7.04
N LYS A 26 -8.20 3.24 7.18
CA LYS A 26 -8.89 3.95 6.11
C LYS A 26 -8.19 5.25 5.71
N ILE A 27 -7.78 6.07 6.68
CA ILE A 27 -7.09 7.35 6.40
C ILE A 27 -5.76 7.08 5.70
N GLU A 28 -5.01 6.10 6.18
CA GLU A 28 -3.74 5.70 5.59
C GLU A 28 -3.91 5.09 4.20
N ALA A 29 -4.89 4.21 4.00
CA ALA A 29 -5.19 3.63 2.70
C ALA A 29 -5.56 4.72 1.67
N LEU A 30 -6.34 5.73 2.06
CA LEU A 30 -6.66 6.87 1.18
C LEU A 30 -5.39 7.64 0.81
N PHE A 31 -4.58 8.02 1.79
CA PHE A 31 -3.34 8.77 1.53
C PHE A 31 -2.39 8.01 0.59
N LEU A 32 -2.21 6.71 0.80
CA LEU A 32 -1.38 5.87 -0.06
C LEU A 32 -1.93 5.79 -1.48
N SER A 33 -3.25 5.64 -1.61
CA SER A 33 -3.91 5.50 -2.90
C SER A 33 -3.89 6.81 -3.69
N ASP A 34 -4.10 7.95 -3.04
CA ASP A 34 -3.96 9.28 -3.63
C ASP A 34 -2.55 9.51 -4.18
N LYS A 35 -1.53 9.12 -3.42
CA LYS A 35 -0.14 9.23 -3.86
C LYS A 35 0.14 8.31 -5.05
N MET A 36 -0.35 7.07 -5.02
CA MET A 36 -0.22 6.15 -6.15
C MET A 36 -0.98 6.66 -7.38
N ALA A 37 -2.15 7.27 -7.21
CA ALA A 37 -2.92 7.90 -8.27
C ALA A 37 -2.14 9.01 -8.98
N TYR A 38 -1.59 9.92 -8.19
CA TYR A 38 -0.79 11.04 -8.68
C TYR A 38 0.45 10.56 -9.43
N GLU A 39 1.16 9.59 -8.86
CA GLU A 39 2.47 9.18 -9.37
C GLU A 39 2.37 8.18 -10.53
N LEU A 40 1.40 7.28 -10.49
CA LEU A 40 1.23 6.23 -11.49
C LEU A 40 0.17 6.57 -12.55
N ASN A 41 -0.50 7.73 -12.40
CA ASN A 41 -1.59 8.17 -13.24
C ASN A 41 -2.67 7.09 -13.35
N LEU A 42 -3.17 6.65 -12.19
CA LEU A 42 -4.17 5.59 -12.10
C LEU A 42 -5.49 6.02 -12.75
N THR A 43 -6.20 5.07 -13.35
CA THR A 43 -7.63 5.27 -13.66
C THR A 43 -8.46 5.23 -12.38
N ASN A 44 -9.72 5.66 -12.43
CA ASN A 44 -10.63 5.55 -11.28
C ASN A 44 -10.78 4.10 -10.80
N ASP A 45 -10.95 3.15 -11.72
CA ASP A 45 -11.06 1.73 -11.36
C ASP A 45 -9.78 1.19 -10.70
N GLN A 46 -8.61 1.61 -11.19
CA GLN A 46 -7.34 1.27 -10.56
C GLN A 46 -7.19 1.92 -9.18
N TYR A 47 -7.64 3.16 -9.01
CA TYR A 47 -7.64 3.86 -7.74
C TYR A 47 -8.45 3.10 -6.69
N ASP A 48 -9.69 2.74 -7.02
CA ASP A 48 -10.59 2.03 -6.10
C ASP A 48 -9.99 0.68 -5.69
N ALA A 49 -9.44 -0.07 -6.64
CA ALA A 49 -8.80 -1.35 -6.36
C ALA A 49 -7.52 -1.19 -5.51
N VAL A 50 -6.70 -0.18 -5.79
CA VAL A 50 -5.49 0.12 -4.99
C VAL A 50 -5.86 0.53 -3.56
N TYR A 51 -6.94 1.29 -3.37
CA TYR A 51 -7.46 1.65 -2.06
C TYR A 51 -7.86 0.42 -1.24
N GLU A 52 -8.64 -0.49 -1.80
CA GLU A 52 -9.05 -1.71 -1.09
C GLU A 52 -7.85 -2.60 -0.76
N ILE A 53 -6.91 -2.78 -1.69
CA ILE A 53 -5.68 -3.54 -1.47
C ILE A 53 -4.83 -2.93 -0.33
N ASN A 54 -4.74 -1.61 -0.28
CA ASN A 54 -4.02 -0.91 0.78
C ASN A 54 -4.72 -1.06 2.13
N LEU A 55 -6.04 -0.94 2.16
CA LEU A 55 -6.84 -1.07 3.36
C LEU A 55 -6.76 -2.49 3.95
N ASP A 56 -6.92 -3.51 3.12
CA ASP A 56 -6.81 -4.91 3.51
C ASP A 56 -5.44 -5.23 4.11
N TYR A 57 -4.37 -4.73 3.49
CA TYR A 57 -3.02 -4.87 4.03
C TYR A 57 -2.87 -4.21 5.40
N LEU A 58 -3.33 -2.96 5.54
CA LEU A 58 -3.21 -2.20 6.79
C LEU A 58 -4.02 -2.83 7.94
N MET A 59 -5.20 -3.38 7.66
CA MET A 59 -5.98 -4.12 8.64
C MET A 59 -5.35 -5.45 9.04
N SER A 60 -4.51 -6.03 8.18
CA SER A 60 -3.91 -7.35 8.39
C SER A 60 -2.56 -7.31 9.10
N VAL A 61 -1.94 -6.13 9.20
CA VAL A 61 -0.67 -5.91 9.91
C VAL A 61 -0.95 -5.62 11.39
N ASN A 62 -0.45 -6.49 12.28
CA ASN A 62 -0.66 -6.34 13.74
C ASN A 62 0.52 -5.68 14.47
N GLY A 63 1.62 -5.41 13.76
CA GLY A 63 2.77 -4.71 14.30
C GLY A 63 3.97 -4.72 13.36
N ARG A 64 5.08 -4.15 13.84
CA ARG A 64 6.29 -3.91 13.04
C ARG A 64 6.88 -5.17 12.38
N ASN A 65 6.72 -6.34 13.01
CA ASN A 65 7.25 -7.60 12.48
C ASN A 65 6.46 -8.13 11.29
N ASP A 66 5.21 -7.69 11.11
CA ASP A 66 4.32 -8.17 10.04
C ASP A 66 4.44 -7.33 8.75
N LEU A 67 5.13 -6.19 8.81
CA LEU A 67 5.23 -5.20 7.72
C LEU A 67 5.85 -5.76 6.42
N TYR A 68 6.62 -6.83 6.52
CA TYR A 68 7.22 -7.50 5.36
C TYR A 68 6.96 -9.00 5.38
N GLY A 69 5.83 -9.40 5.99
CA GLY A 69 5.38 -10.79 6.04
C GLY A 69 4.45 -11.15 4.87
N THR A 70 3.70 -12.24 5.03
CA THR A 70 2.80 -12.77 4.00
C THR A 70 1.83 -11.73 3.41
N TRP A 71 1.33 -10.80 4.23
CA TRP A 71 0.41 -9.76 3.78
C TRP A 71 1.07 -8.71 2.88
N TRP A 72 2.36 -8.45 3.09
CA TRP A 72 3.15 -7.59 2.20
C TRP A 72 3.29 -8.22 0.82
N ASP A 73 3.64 -9.51 0.76
CA ASP A 73 3.78 -10.23 -0.50
C ASP A 73 2.45 -10.32 -1.24
N ARG A 74 1.36 -10.58 -0.50
CA ARG A 74 0.00 -10.57 -1.05
C ARG A 74 -0.37 -9.21 -1.63
N ARG A 75 -0.18 -8.13 -0.87
CA ARG A 75 -0.44 -6.76 -1.34
C ARG A 75 0.28 -6.47 -2.66
N ASN A 76 1.58 -6.79 -2.73
CA ASN A 76 2.37 -6.53 -3.94
C ASN A 76 1.96 -7.42 -5.12
N THR A 77 1.46 -8.62 -4.86
CA THR A 77 0.91 -9.52 -5.88
C THR A 77 -0.41 -8.99 -6.42
N ASP A 78 -1.32 -8.57 -5.53
CA ASP A 78 -2.61 -8.00 -5.92
C ASP A 78 -2.42 -6.70 -6.74
N LEU A 79 -1.47 -5.85 -6.34
CA LEU A 79 -1.10 -4.66 -7.11
C LEU A 79 -0.58 -5.00 -8.52
N GLN A 80 0.10 -6.13 -8.71
CA GLN A 80 0.60 -6.55 -10.03
C GLN A 80 -0.55 -6.88 -11.00
N PHE A 81 -1.70 -7.34 -10.49
CA PHE A 81 -2.89 -7.62 -11.30
C PHE A 81 -3.70 -6.36 -11.64
N VAL A 82 -3.61 -5.32 -10.81
CA VAL A 82 -4.33 -4.05 -11.01
C VAL A 82 -3.54 -3.06 -11.87
N LEU A 83 -2.22 -2.98 -11.66
CA LEU A 83 -1.36 -2.03 -12.34
C LEU A 83 -0.91 -2.58 -13.69
N THR A 84 -0.75 -1.69 -14.67
CA THR A 84 -0.04 -2.05 -15.91
C THR A 84 1.41 -2.38 -15.61
N VAL A 85 2.07 -3.13 -16.50
CA VAL A 85 3.50 -3.46 -16.37
C VAL A 85 4.36 -2.21 -16.17
N TYR A 86 4.07 -1.11 -16.88
CA TYR A 86 4.80 0.14 -16.72
C TYR A 86 4.57 0.78 -15.34
N GLN A 87 3.32 0.86 -14.89
CA GLN A 87 2.98 1.39 -13.57
C GLN A 87 3.59 0.55 -12.45
N TYR A 88 3.55 -0.79 -12.56
CA TYR A 88 4.13 -1.69 -11.58
C TYR A 88 5.65 -1.56 -11.51
N ASN A 89 6.33 -1.45 -12.66
CA ASN A 89 7.77 -1.19 -12.70
C ASN A 89 8.11 0.17 -12.07
N LYS A 90 7.33 1.23 -12.35
CA LYS A 90 7.51 2.54 -11.72
C LYS A 90 7.27 2.50 -10.20
N TYR A 91 6.30 1.71 -9.76
CA TYR A 91 6.01 1.46 -8.34
C TYR A 91 7.18 0.76 -7.64
N LEU A 92 7.76 -0.26 -8.29
CA LEU A 92 8.93 -0.96 -7.76
C LEU A 92 10.15 -0.06 -7.70
N GLY A 93 10.31 0.86 -8.66
CA GLY A 93 11.42 1.82 -8.75
C GLY A 93 12.57 1.29 -9.59
#